data_AF-A0A0P9QQH9-F1
#
_entry.id   AF-A0A0P9QQH9-F1
#
_cell.length_a   1.000
_cell.length_b   1.000
_cell.length_c   1.000
_cell.angle_alpha   90.00
_cell.angle_beta   90.00
_cell.angle_gamma   90.00
#
_symmetry.space_group_name_H-M   'P 1'
#
loop_
_entity.id
_entity.type
_entity.pdbx_description
1 polymer ?
#
loop_
_entity_poly.entity_id
_entity_poly.type
_entity_poly.pdbx_seq_one_letter_code
_entity_poly.pdbx_strand_id
1 'polypeptide(L)' 'MSIQLDPRVSEFETQEQADNYDRWFRLRIERSLADPRPPVPHDEAMARVRAMIGVVSRNPRNFRHGREASTGAD' A
#
# COMPACT_ATOMS: atom_id res chain seq x y z
N MET A 1 -23.98 -12.77 -1.44
CA MET A 1 -23.31 -13.75 -0.57
C MET A 1 -21.90 -13.91 -1.11
N SER A 2 -20.89 -13.48 -0.35
CA SER A 2 -19.49 -13.63 -0.72
C SER A 2 -18.98 -14.97 -0.21
N ILE A 3 -18.21 -15.67 -1.05
CA ILE A 3 -17.63 -16.98 -0.72
C ILE A 3 -16.45 -16.73 0.22
N GLN A 4 -16.41 -17.40 1.37
CA GLN A 4 -15.20 -17.39 2.23
C GLN A 4 -14.09 -18.21 1.57
N LEU A 5 -12.87 -17.66 1.58
CA LEU A 5 -11.70 -18.28 0.99
C LEU A 5 -10.83 -18.95 2.06
N ASP A 6 -10.12 -20.03 1.69
CA ASP A 6 -9.17 -20.69 2.57
C ASP A 6 -7.93 -19.79 2.76
N PRO A 7 -7.57 -19.43 4.01
CA PRO A 7 -6.38 -18.61 4.30
C PRO A 7 -5.05 -19.22 3.84
N ARG A 8 -4.99 -20.53 3.56
CA ARG A 8 -3.79 -21.18 3.00
C ARG A 8 -3.62 -20.92 1.51
N VAL A 9 -4.71 -20.60 0.81
CA VAL A 9 -4.74 -20.39 -0.65
C VAL A 9 -4.83 -18.91 -0.98
N SER A 10 -5.54 -18.14 -0.17
CA SER A 10 -5.81 -16.72 -0.38
C SER A 10 -5.46 -15.88 0.84
N GLU A 11 -4.85 -14.72 0.61
CA GLU A 11 -4.65 -13.68 1.62
C GLU A 11 -5.93 -12.90 1.97
N PHE A 12 -6.98 -13.00 1.15
CA PHE A 12 -8.29 -12.40 1.38
C PHE A 12 -9.24 -13.39 2.05
N GLU A 13 -10.08 -12.88 2.97
CA GLU A 13 -11.07 -13.68 3.68
C GLU A 13 -12.25 -14.08 2.78
N THR A 14 -12.57 -13.25 1.79
CA THR A 14 -13.72 -13.48 0.90
C THR A 14 -13.39 -13.22 -0.57
N GLN A 15 -14.12 -13.89 -1.45
CA GLN A 15 -14.01 -13.69 -2.90
C GLN A 15 -14.30 -12.25 -3.30
N GLU A 16 -15.26 -11.60 -2.63
CA GLU A 16 -15.59 -10.20 -2.90
C GLU A 16 -14.42 -9.25 -2.59
N GLN A 17 -13.70 -9.47 -1.48
CA GLN A 17 -12.50 -8.70 -1.16
C GLN A 17 -11.41 -8.90 -2.22
N ALA A 18 -11.16 -10.15 -2.63
CA ALA A 18 -10.19 -10.48 -3.66
C ALA A 18 -10.53 -9.79 -5.00
N ASP A 19 -11.79 -9.86 -5.42
CA ASP A 19 -12.25 -9.25 -6.67
C ASP A 19 -12.18 -7.72 -6.62
N ASN A 20 -12.49 -7.12 -5.46
CA ASN A 20 -12.37 -5.67 -5.25
C ASN A 20 -10.90 -5.23 -5.34
N TYR A 21 -9.98 -5.98 -4.73
CA TYR A 21 -8.55 -5.72 -4.79
C TYR A 21 -8.02 -5.84 -6.23
N ASP A 22 -8.37 -6.92 -6.93
CA ASP A 22 -7.94 -7.17 -8.30
C ASP A 22 -8.38 -6.06 -9.26
N ARG A 23 -9.64 -5.59 -9.15
CA ARG A 23 -10.12 -4.43 -9.95
C ARG A 23 -9.33 -3.16 -9.66
N TRP A 24 -9.10 -2.85 -8.39
CA TRP A 24 -8.30 -1.68 -8.01
C TRP A 24 -6.84 -1.80 -8.49
N PHE A 25 -6.24 -2.98 -8.36
CA PHE A 25 -4.86 -3.24 -8.72
C PHE A 25 -4.62 -3.11 -10.22
N ARG A 26 -5.52 -3.67 -11.05
CA ARG A 26 -5.46 -3.48 -12.51
C ARG A 26 -5.58 -2.02 -12.91
N LEU A 27 -6.54 -1.27 -12.34
CA LEU A 27 -6.65 0.17 -12.61
C LEU A 27 -5.39 0.94 -12.18
N ARG A 28 -4.72 0.51 -11.11
CA ARG A 28 -3.46 1.11 -10.67
C ARG A 28 -2.32 0.80 -11.64
N ILE A 29 -2.25 -0.43 -12.16
CA ILE A 29 -1.27 -0.82 -13.18
C ILE A 29 -1.50 -0.02 -14.45
N GLU A 30 -2.73 0.04 -14.95
CA GLU A 30 -3.07 0.79 -16.18
C GLU A 30 -2.66 2.25 -16.07
N ARG A 31 -2.94 2.91 -14.94
CA ARG A 31 -2.50 4.29 -14.69
C ARG A 31 -0.98 4.42 -14.65
N SER A 32 -0.27 3.42 -14.13
CA SER A 32 1.19 3.42 -14.05
C SER A 32 1.83 3.19 -15.43
N LEU A 33 1.24 2.35 -16.27
CA LEU A 33 1.69 2.11 -17.65
C LEU A 33 1.39 3.30 -18.58
N ALA A 34 0.30 4.02 -18.32
CA ALA A 34 -0.05 5.24 -19.06
C ALA A 34 0.81 6.46 -18.66
N ASP A 35 1.64 6.35 -17.62
CA ASP A 35 2.50 7.44 -17.18
C ASP A 35 3.65 7.66 -18.18
N PRO A 36 3.75 8.85 -18.81
CA PRO A 36 4.76 9.11 -19.84
C PRO A 36 6.16 9.34 -19.27
N ARG A 37 6.32 9.41 -17.94
CA ARG A 37 7.62 9.67 -17.32
C ARG A 37 8.58 8.50 -17.57
N PRO A 38 9.87 8.78 -17.84
CA PRO A 38 10.85 7.72 -18.02
C PRO A 38 11.02 6.89 -16.73
N PRO A 39 11.35 5.59 -16.85
CA PRO A 39 11.65 4.76 -15.70
C PRO A 39 12.86 5.31 -14.94
N VAL A 40 12.82 5.16 -13.62
CA VAL A 40 13.91 5.61 -12.73
C VAL A 40 14.91 4.47 -12.56
N PRO A 41 16.23 4.71 -12.74
CA PRO A 41 17.25 3.72 -12.43
C PRO A 41 17.17 3.24 -10.97
N HIS A 42 17.51 1.97 -10.73
CA HIS A 42 17.41 1.36 -9.40
C HIS A 42 18.09 2.18 -8.30
N ASP A 43 19.33 2.60 -8.52
CA ASP A 43 20.11 3.36 -7.53
C ASP A 43 19.48 4.70 -7.18
N GLU A 44 18.92 5.38 -8.18
CA GLU A 44 18.22 6.63 -7.99
C GLU A 44 16.90 6.43 -7.23
N ALA A 45 16.12 5.40 -7.56
CA ALA A 45 14.92 5.04 -6.83
C ALA A 45 15.23 4.78 -5.34
N MET A 46 16.28 4.01 -5.07
CA MET A 46 16.71 3.71 -3.70
C MET A 46 17.26 4.95 -2.97
N ALA A 47 17.94 5.86 -3.67
CA ALA A 47 18.39 7.13 -3.08
C ALA A 47 17.20 8.00 -2.63
N ARG A 48 16.15 8.09 -3.46
CA ARG A 48 14.92 8.83 -3.13
C ARG A 48 14.22 8.23 -1.90
N VAL A 49 14.12 6.90 -1.82
CA VAL A 49 13.52 6.20 -0.66
C VAL A 49 14.33 6.46 0.62
N ARG A 50 15.66 6.31 0.58
CA ARG A 50 16.54 6.56 1.74
C ARG A 50 16.44 8.00 2.25
N ALA A 51 16.36 8.97 1.33
CA ALA A 51 16.19 10.37 1.70
C ALA A 51 14.87 10.58 2.45
N MET A 52 13.76 10.00 1.97
CA MET A 52 12.45 10.10 2.60
C MET A 52 12.43 9.46 4.00
N ILE A 53 12.99 8.26 4.15
CA ILE A 53 13.13 7.60 5.46
C ILE A 53 13.93 8.50 6.41
N GLY A 54 15.06 9.04 5.96
CA GLY A 54 15.87 9.96 6.76
C GLY A 54 15.12 11.21 7.20
N VAL A 55 14.21 11.75 6.37
CA VAL A 55 13.35 12.89 6.76
C VAL A 55 12.35 12.47 7.84
N VAL A 56 11.67 11.34 7.62
CA VAL A 56 10.64 10.82 8.52
C VAL A 56 11.23 10.46 9.89
N SER A 57 12.39 9.79 9.93
CA SER A 57 13.08 9.47 11.17
C SER A 57 13.59 10.70 11.94
N ARG A 58 13.89 11.80 11.25
CA ARG A 58 14.32 13.06 11.88
C ARG A 58 13.16 13.89 12.45
N ASN A 59 11.92 13.65 12.04
CA ASN A 59 10.74 14.33 12.57
C ASN A 59 9.76 13.36 13.26
N PRO A 60 10.00 13.00 14.53
CA PRO A 60 9.18 12.02 15.26
C PRO A 60 7.76 12.52 15.55
N ARG A 61 7.45 13.81 15.32
CA ARG A 61 6.09 14.35 15.49
C ARG A 61 5.09 13.77 14.47
N ASN A 62 5.56 13.34 13.30
CA ASN A 62 4.73 12.72 12.26
C ASN A 62 4.23 11.32 12.64
N PHE A 63 4.88 10.65 13.61
CA PHE A 63 4.50 9.30 14.06
C PHE A 63 3.47 9.28 15.20
N ARG A 64 3.23 10.41 15.88
CA ARG A 64 2.34 10.46 17.07
C ARG A 64 0.85 10.54 16.71
N HIS A 65 0.49 11.10 15.56
CA HIS A 65 -0.93 11.25 15.16
C HIS A 65 -1.57 9.97 14.57
N GLY A 66 -0.81 8.90 14.34
CA GLY A 66 -1.32 7.67 13.74
C GLY A 66 -1.72 6.56 14.73
N ARG A 67 -1.48 6.71 16.03
CA ARG A 67 -1.66 5.63 17.02
C ARG A 67 -2.79 5.83 18.03
N GLU A 68 -3.49 6.98 18.00
CA GLU A 68 -4.57 7.28 18.96
C GLU A 68 -5.97 6.93 18.44
N ALA A 69 -6.11 6.45 17.19
CA ALA A 69 -7.41 6.14 16.56
C ALA A 69 -7.79 4.65 16.55
N SER A 70 -7.17 3.79 17.36
CA SER A 70 -7.53 2.36 17.43
C SER A 70 -7.45 1.75 18.83
N THR A 71 -7.77 2.53 19.86
CA THR A 71 -8.09 1.96 21.18
C THR A 71 -9.24 2.76 21.79
N GLY A 72 -10.46 2.28 21.55
CA GLY A 72 -11.68 2.78 22.18
C GLY A 72 -12.93 2.16 21.55
N ALA A 73 -13.77 1.53 22.40
CA ALA A 73 -15.06 0.88 22.16
C ALA A 73 -14.94 -0.55 21.56
N ASP A 74 -15.22 -1.65 22.28
CA ASP A 74 -16.40 -1.95 23.13
C ASP A 74 -17.73 -1.71 22.41
#